data_AF-A0A4Q1DC78-F1
#
_entry.id   AF-A0A4Q1DC78-F1
#
_cell.length_a   1.000
_cell.length_b   1.000
_cell.length_c   1.000
_cell.angle_alpha   90.00
_cell.angle_beta   90.00
_cell.angle_gamma   90.00
#
_symmetry.space_group_name_H-M   'P 1'
#
loop_
_entity.id
_entity.type
_entity.pdbx_description
1 polymer ?
#
loop_
_entity_poly.entity_id
_entity_poly.type
_entity_poly.pdbx_seq_one_letter_code
_entity_poly.pdbx_strand_id
1 'polypeptide(L)'
;MANNIINKLSDPSVESKVEIIHYLIKRIERKQTNELFAESILDHLLEREKCSHLSHYCMVGPKYALGCFVGHFLYHYVTEPNFKKQEKLLATALDYVKAFEPSNSALLKKTTTTKLIRTLENFGMPSSFLLNREYRQLRIYYIPYQRADLNGAYYPHLNSIASYKPKEKSSPEYIFLHEIGHLFTYNITGDPNKVPGSFIELNKVINPTWKGDLVEVFVDLFSFSVMVDTEFASKNPFIKKIPPNAQKIIIDYFSKLVSNCGYAKQLE
;
A
#
# COMPACT_ATOMS: atom_id res chain seq x y z
N MET A 1 -6.05 -10.17 29.72
CA MET A 1 -6.06 -8.82 29.12
C MET A 1 -5.63 -8.81 27.67
N ALA A 2 -4.57 -9.53 27.28
CA ALA A 2 -4.19 -9.71 25.86
C ALA A 2 -5.37 -10.18 24.99
N ASN A 3 -6.17 -11.13 25.48
CA ASN A 3 -7.40 -11.59 24.81
C ASN A 3 -8.37 -10.44 24.46
N ASN A 4 -8.42 -9.36 25.24
CA ASN A 4 -9.27 -8.21 24.92
C ASN A 4 -8.76 -7.44 23.70
N ILE A 5 -7.44 -7.24 23.58
CA ILE A 5 -6.84 -6.60 22.40
C ILE A 5 -7.07 -7.46 21.16
N ILE A 6 -6.79 -8.77 21.25
CA ILE A 6 -6.93 -9.67 20.09
C ILE A 6 -8.38 -9.81 19.64
N ASN A 7 -9.33 -9.86 20.58
CA ASN A 7 -10.76 -9.85 20.25
C ASN A 7 -11.14 -8.57 19.51
N LYS A 8 -10.68 -7.41 19.96
CA LYS A 8 -10.97 -6.12 19.30
C LYS A 8 -10.26 -5.93 17.96
N LEU A 9 -9.06 -6.51 17.78
CA LEU A 9 -8.38 -6.56 16.48
C LEU A 9 -9.12 -7.49 15.51
N SER A 10 -9.67 -8.60 16.00
CA SER A 10 -10.42 -9.57 15.20
C SER A 10 -11.82 -9.10 14.79
N ASP A 11 -12.40 -8.19 15.57
CA ASP A 11 -13.62 -7.47 15.19
C ASP A 11 -13.37 -6.70 13.86
N PRO A 12 -14.35 -6.45 12.98
CA PRO A 12 -14.13 -5.66 11.76
C PRO A 12 -14.33 -4.14 11.94
N SER A 13 -15.00 -3.70 13.01
CA SER A 13 -15.44 -2.31 13.26
C SER A 13 -14.29 -1.34 13.45
N VAL A 14 -14.49 -0.06 13.11
CA VAL A 14 -13.53 1.02 13.37
C VAL A 14 -13.48 1.31 14.87
N GLU A 15 -14.64 1.29 15.53
CA GLU A 15 -14.86 1.57 16.95
C GLU A 15 -13.96 0.69 17.83
N SER A 16 -13.89 -0.62 17.53
CA SER A 16 -13.03 -1.53 18.29
C SER A 16 -11.54 -1.16 18.21
N LYS A 17 -11.06 -0.55 17.11
CA LYS A 17 -9.64 -0.22 16.89
C LYS A 17 -9.33 1.09 17.59
N VAL A 18 -10.25 2.04 17.50
CA VAL A 18 -10.25 3.26 18.30
C VAL A 18 -10.17 2.95 19.80
N GLU A 19 -10.97 1.99 20.28
CA GLU A 19 -10.94 1.57 21.69
C GLU A 19 -9.62 0.93 22.12
N ILE A 20 -9.02 0.07 21.27
CA ILE A 20 -7.69 -0.50 21.55
C ILE A 20 -6.66 0.61 21.67
N ILE A 21 -6.60 1.51 20.70
CA ILE A 21 -5.58 2.56 20.66
C ILE A 21 -5.74 3.49 21.87
N HIS A 22 -6.96 3.89 22.21
CA HIS A 22 -7.26 4.64 23.44
C HIS A 22 -6.82 3.92 24.71
N TYR A 23 -7.07 2.61 24.79
CA TYR A 23 -6.63 1.81 25.93
C TYR A 23 -5.11 1.81 26.07
N LEU A 24 -4.37 1.66 24.96
CA LEU A 24 -2.91 1.68 24.96
C LEU A 24 -2.35 3.06 25.34
N ILE A 25 -2.96 4.15 24.89
CA ILE A 25 -2.60 5.53 25.31
C ILE A 25 -2.81 5.70 26.81
N LYS A 26 -3.97 5.32 27.36
CA LYS A 26 -4.25 5.41 28.81
C LYS A 26 -3.27 4.64 29.68
N ARG A 27 -2.68 3.55 29.16
CA ARG A 27 -1.63 2.81 29.87
C ARG A 27 -0.33 3.62 29.96
N ILE A 28 0.05 4.28 28.87
CA ILE A 28 1.24 5.16 28.82
C ILE A 28 1.08 6.33 29.79
N GLU A 29 -0.10 6.97 29.83
CA GLU A 29 -0.42 8.03 30.80
C GLU A 29 -0.23 7.57 32.25
N ARG A 30 -0.49 6.28 32.52
CA ARG A 30 -0.27 5.62 33.83
C ARG A 30 1.14 5.07 34.02
N LYS A 31 2.07 5.36 33.10
CA LYS A 31 3.45 4.85 33.08
C LYS A 31 3.54 3.32 33.03
N GLN A 32 2.58 2.67 32.38
CA GLN A 32 2.58 1.23 32.16
C GLN A 32 3.11 0.88 30.77
N THR A 33 4.02 -0.09 30.68
CA THR A 33 4.51 -0.58 29.37
C THR A 33 3.39 -1.28 28.59
N ASN A 34 3.43 -1.15 27.26
CA ASN A 34 2.59 -1.86 26.32
C ASN A 34 3.31 -3.03 25.64
N GLU A 35 4.61 -3.22 25.88
CA GLU A 35 5.45 -4.23 25.23
C GLU A 35 4.92 -5.65 25.46
N LEU A 36 4.27 -5.90 26.60
CA LEU A 36 3.66 -7.18 26.94
C LEU A 36 2.59 -7.66 25.92
N PHE A 37 2.09 -6.78 25.05
CA PHE A 37 1.13 -7.12 24.01
C PHE A 37 1.76 -7.48 22.67
N ALA A 38 3.07 -7.24 22.49
CA ALA A 38 3.75 -7.40 21.21
C ALA A 38 3.62 -8.82 20.65
N GLU A 39 3.89 -9.84 21.48
CA GLU A 39 3.83 -11.25 21.11
C GLU A 39 2.40 -11.64 20.68
N SER A 40 1.39 -11.31 21.49
CA SER A 40 0.00 -11.63 21.14
C SER A 40 -0.48 -10.95 19.86
N ILE A 41 -0.02 -9.72 19.59
CA ILE A 41 -0.34 -9.03 18.33
C ILE A 41 0.34 -9.74 17.17
N LEU A 42 1.61 -10.12 17.31
CA LEU A 42 2.36 -10.85 16.28
C LEU A 42 1.70 -12.18 15.96
N ASP A 43 1.33 -12.97 16.97
CA ASP A 43 0.65 -14.27 16.79
C ASP A 43 -0.67 -14.10 16.01
N HIS A 44 -1.46 -13.08 16.36
CA HIS A 44 -2.69 -12.76 15.66
C HIS A 44 -2.46 -12.43 14.18
N LEU A 45 -1.42 -11.63 13.88
CA LEU A 45 -1.07 -11.29 12.49
C LEU A 45 -0.67 -12.54 11.71
N LEU A 46 0.19 -13.38 12.28
CA LEU A 46 0.67 -14.62 11.65
C LEU A 46 -0.49 -15.59 11.36
N GLU A 47 -1.46 -15.72 12.29
CA GLU A 47 -2.63 -16.59 12.11
C GLU A 47 -3.53 -16.11 10.95
N ARG A 48 -3.67 -14.79 10.77
CA ARG A 48 -4.65 -14.19 9.85
C ARG A 48 -4.11 -13.97 8.45
N GLU A 49 -2.84 -13.62 8.29
CA GLU A 49 -2.26 -13.30 6.99
C GLU A 49 -1.97 -14.53 6.13
N LYS A 50 -1.77 -15.70 6.77
CA LYS A 50 -1.51 -16.99 6.11
C LYS A 50 -0.54 -16.86 4.93
N CYS A 51 0.57 -16.17 5.14
CA CYS A 51 1.60 -15.97 4.13
C CYS A 51 2.22 -17.33 3.75
N SER A 52 2.00 -17.78 2.52
CA SER A 52 2.70 -18.95 1.99
C SER A 52 4.13 -18.55 1.67
N HIS A 53 5.11 -19.35 2.11
CA HIS A 53 6.54 -19.13 1.83
C HIS A 53 6.87 -19.13 0.32
N LEU A 54 5.99 -19.67 -0.53
CA LEU A 54 6.14 -19.70 -1.99
C LEU A 54 5.47 -18.52 -2.70
N SER A 55 4.69 -17.69 -1.99
CA SER A 55 4.00 -16.54 -2.58
C SER A 55 4.86 -15.28 -2.44
N HIS A 56 4.79 -14.37 -3.41
CA HIS A 56 5.44 -13.04 -3.29
C HIS A 56 4.53 -11.98 -2.68
N TYR A 57 3.26 -12.32 -2.43
CA TYR A 57 2.28 -11.43 -1.82
C TYR A 57 1.23 -12.21 -1.03
N CYS A 58 0.55 -11.55 -0.10
CA CYS A 58 -0.62 -12.07 0.60
C CYS A 58 -1.80 -11.10 0.49
N MET A 59 -3.01 -11.64 0.60
CA MET A 59 -4.25 -10.90 0.40
C MET A 59 -5.17 -11.12 1.61
N VAL A 60 -5.42 -10.06 2.38
CA VAL A 60 -6.22 -10.12 3.60
C VAL A 60 -7.61 -9.55 3.33
N GLY A 61 -8.62 -10.42 3.34
CA GLY A 61 -9.99 -10.06 3.04
C GLY A 61 -10.63 -9.08 4.04
N PRO A 62 -11.76 -8.46 3.67
CA PRO A 62 -12.36 -7.33 4.39
C PRO A 62 -12.75 -7.62 5.83
N LYS A 63 -13.03 -8.88 6.17
CA LYS A 63 -13.32 -9.30 7.54
C LYS A 63 -12.17 -9.00 8.51
N TYR A 64 -10.92 -9.15 8.06
CA TYR A 64 -9.74 -9.04 8.92
C TYR A 64 -8.77 -7.92 8.50
N ALA A 65 -8.99 -7.30 7.33
CA ALA A 65 -8.07 -6.34 6.73
C ALA A 65 -7.72 -5.17 7.65
N LEU A 66 -8.73 -4.49 8.22
CA LEU A 66 -8.49 -3.34 9.10
C LEU A 66 -7.75 -3.78 10.38
N GLY A 67 -8.14 -4.91 10.97
CA GLY A 67 -7.49 -5.47 12.15
C GLY A 67 -6.02 -5.79 11.93
N CYS A 68 -5.69 -6.48 10.83
CA CYS A 68 -4.30 -6.82 10.51
C CYS A 68 -3.48 -5.56 10.19
N PHE A 69 -4.05 -4.64 9.40
CA PHE A 69 -3.40 -3.39 9.05
C PHE A 69 -3.05 -2.55 10.29
N VAL A 70 -4.02 -2.34 11.19
CA VAL A 70 -3.78 -1.65 12.47
C VAL A 70 -2.83 -2.44 13.35
N GLY A 71 -2.96 -3.77 13.39
CA GLY A 71 -2.11 -4.67 14.17
C GLY A 71 -0.62 -4.52 13.84
N HIS A 72 -0.24 -4.39 12.57
CA HIS A 72 1.17 -4.16 12.19
C HIS A 72 1.73 -2.85 12.74
N PHE A 73 0.96 -1.76 12.69
CA PHE A 73 1.38 -0.51 13.33
C PHE A 73 1.50 -0.68 14.84
N LEU A 74 0.50 -1.28 15.48
CA LEU A 74 0.52 -1.50 16.92
C LEU A 74 1.71 -2.35 17.36
N TYR A 75 2.05 -3.41 16.63
CA TYR A 75 3.22 -4.26 16.93
C TYR A 75 4.51 -3.43 17.04
N HIS A 76 4.74 -2.50 16.12
CA HIS A 76 5.89 -1.60 16.16
C HIS A 76 5.78 -0.51 17.22
N TYR A 77 4.56 -0.04 17.51
CA TYR A 77 4.38 1.06 18.44
C TYR A 77 4.46 0.59 19.89
N VAL A 78 3.86 -0.56 20.23
CA VAL A 78 3.88 -1.07 21.61
C VAL A 78 5.27 -1.49 22.07
N THR A 79 6.19 -1.73 21.13
CA THR A 79 7.61 -2.04 21.39
C THR A 79 8.51 -0.80 21.45
N GLU A 80 7.98 0.41 21.20
CA GLU A 80 8.73 1.66 21.37
C GLU A 80 9.02 1.93 22.86
N PRO A 81 10.30 1.96 23.29
CA PRO A 81 10.65 2.11 24.70
C PRO A 81 10.40 3.52 25.24
N ASN A 82 10.43 4.55 24.39
CA ASN A 82 10.18 5.92 24.82
C ASN A 82 8.67 6.20 24.90
N PHE A 83 8.15 6.34 26.12
CA PHE A 83 6.73 6.60 26.39
C PHE A 83 6.15 7.79 25.61
N LYS A 84 6.88 8.91 25.55
CA LYS A 84 6.43 10.11 24.83
C LYS A 84 6.37 9.88 23.32
N LYS A 85 7.32 9.11 22.77
CA LYS A 85 7.32 8.73 21.35
C LYS A 85 6.19 7.74 21.06
N GLN A 86 6.00 6.74 21.92
CA GLN A 86 4.93 5.75 21.81
C GLN A 86 3.54 6.43 21.84
N GLU A 87 3.34 7.38 22.76
CA GLU A 87 2.11 8.17 22.83
C GLU A 87 1.82 8.91 21.52
N LYS A 88 2.83 9.61 20.97
CA LYS A 88 2.68 10.34 19.69
C LYS A 88 2.34 9.39 18.53
N LEU A 89 2.98 8.22 18.46
CA LEU A 89 2.71 7.23 17.43
C LEU A 89 1.27 6.69 17.53
N LEU A 90 0.83 6.36 18.73
CA LEU A 90 -0.54 5.90 18.98
C LEU A 90 -1.59 6.99 18.73
N ALA A 91 -1.32 8.24 19.11
CA ALA A 91 -2.20 9.37 18.80
C ALA A 91 -2.34 9.57 17.28
N THR A 92 -1.23 9.49 16.55
CA THR A 92 -1.26 9.54 15.07
C THR A 92 -2.08 8.39 14.49
N ALA A 93 -1.91 7.17 15.01
CA ALA A 93 -2.70 6.01 14.60
C ALA A 93 -4.19 6.18 14.92
N LEU A 94 -4.51 6.77 16.06
CA LEU A 94 -5.88 7.05 16.49
C LEU A 94 -6.57 8.00 15.52
N ASP A 95 -5.91 9.11 15.19
CA ASP A 95 -6.43 10.11 14.26
C ASP A 95 -6.60 9.49 12.86
N TYR A 96 -5.65 8.66 12.45
CA TYR A 96 -5.73 7.90 11.21
C TYR A 96 -6.95 6.97 11.17
N VAL A 97 -7.18 6.18 12.22
CA VAL A 97 -8.26 5.20 12.25
C VAL A 97 -9.63 5.86 12.39
N LYS A 98 -9.73 6.96 13.14
CA LYS A 98 -10.99 7.71 13.31
C LYS A 98 -11.50 8.35 12.02
N ALA A 99 -10.62 8.62 11.05
CA ALA A 99 -10.99 9.19 9.76
C ALA A 99 -11.66 8.19 8.81
N PHE A 100 -11.77 6.91 9.18
CA PHE A 100 -12.47 5.91 8.37
C PHE A 100 -13.99 6.09 8.45
N GLU A 101 -14.63 6.07 7.29
CA GLU A 101 -16.08 6.19 7.15
C GLU A 101 -16.64 5.02 6.32
N PRO A 102 -17.91 4.64 6.55
CA PRO A 102 -18.62 3.75 5.64
C PRO A 102 -18.70 4.34 4.22
N SER A 103 -18.65 3.48 3.22
CA SER A 103 -18.75 3.87 1.81
C SER A 103 -19.62 2.92 1.03
N ASN A 104 -20.36 3.47 0.07
CA ASN A 104 -21.20 2.71 -0.86
C ASN A 104 -20.41 2.24 -2.10
N SER A 105 -19.18 2.71 -2.28
CA SER A 105 -18.32 2.27 -3.39
C SER A 105 -17.95 0.80 -3.27
N ALA A 106 -17.77 0.15 -4.43
CA ALA A 106 -17.28 -1.21 -4.49
C ALA A 106 -15.79 -1.26 -4.12
N LEU A 107 -15.43 -2.24 -3.30
CA LEU A 107 -14.04 -2.57 -3.02
C LEU A 107 -13.46 -3.39 -4.18
N LEU A 108 -12.14 -3.28 -4.41
CA LEU A 108 -11.46 -4.11 -5.39
C LEU A 108 -11.65 -5.60 -5.07
N LYS A 109 -12.07 -6.38 -6.05
CA LYS A 109 -12.26 -7.82 -5.89
C LYS A 109 -10.91 -8.54 -5.95
N LYS A 110 -10.73 -9.55 -5.09
CA LYS A 110 -9.56 -10.44 -5.08
C LYS A 110 -9.21 -11.00 -6.48
N THR A 111 -10.21 -11.46 -7.22
CA THR A 111 -10.02 -12.02 -8.57
C THR A 111 -9.51 -10.97 -9.56
N THR A 112 -9.98 -9.73 -9.44
CA THR A 112 -9.48 -8.59 -10.22
C THR A 112 -8.04 -8.27 -9.86
N THR A 113 -7.68 -8.27 -8.58
CA THR A 113 -6.28 -8.07 -8.15
C THR A 113 -5.35 -9.14 -8.72
N THR A 114 -5.74 -10.41 -8.70
CA THR A 114 -4.94 -11.48 -9.33
C THR A 114 -4.75 -11.22 -10.83
N LYS A 115 -5.77 -10.73 -11.54
CA LYS A 115 -5.67 -10.37 -12.95
C LYS A 115 -4.72 -9.17 -13.16
N LEU A 116 -4.82 -8.13 -12.34
CA LEU A 116 -3.92 -6.97 -12.39
C LEU A 116 -2.46 -7.35 -12.14
N ILE A 117 -2.21 -8.27 -11.20
CA ILE A 117 -0.86 -8.82 -10.97
C ILE A 117 -0.35 -9.57 -12.21
N ARG A 118 -1.19 -10.39 -12.86
CA ARG A 118 -0.81 -11.02 -14.14
C ARG A 118 -0.57 -10.01 -15.25
N THR A 119 -1.30 -8.90 -15.27
CA THR A 119 -1.05 -7.80 -16.21
C THR A 119 0.35 -7.22 -16.02
N LEU A 120 0.80 -7.04 -14.77
CA LEU A 120 2.17 -6.60 -14.46
C LEU A 120 3.21 -7.63 -14.93
N GLU A 121 2.96 -8.92 -14.70
CA GLU A 121 3.84 -10.00 -15.18
C GLU A 121 3.94 -10.00 -16.71
N ASN A 122 2.82 -9.86 -17.41
CA ASN A 122 2.77 -9.74 -18.87
C ASN A 122 3.45 -8.47 -19.40
N PHE A 123 3.45 -7.39 -18.61
CA PHE A 123 4.20 -6.17 -18.91
C PHE A 123 5.73 -6.35 -18.74
N GLY A 124 6.16 -7.50 -18.22
CA GLY A 124 7.57 -7.87 -18.05
C GLY A 124 8.07 -7.75 -16.61
N MET A 125 7.19 -7.48 -15.64
CA MET A 125 7.59 -7.31 -14.25
C MET A 125 7.71 -8.67 -13.54
N PRO A 126 8.90 -9.05 -13.03
CA PRO A 126 9.09 -10.35 -12.40
C PRO A 126 8.35 -10.41 -11.07
N SER A 127 7.66 -11.50 -10.74
CA SER A 127 6.84 -11.60 -9.52
C SER A 127 7.60 -11.36 -8.21
N SER A 128 8.93 -11.54 -8.21
CA SER A 128 9.82 -11.18 -7.10
C SER A 128 9.82 -9.68 -6.76
N PHE A 129 9.34 -8.80 -7.66
CA PHE A 129 9.21 -7.36 -7.41
C PHE A 129 8.26 -7.03 -6.24
N LEU A 130 7.33 -7.94 -5.95
CA LEU A 130 6.38 -7.81 -4.83
C LEU A 130 7.07 -8.03 -3.48
N LEU A 131 8.31 -8.51 -3.47
CA LEU A 131 9.14 -8.55 -2.28
C LEU A 131 9.83 -7.21 -2.06
N ASN A 132 9.99 -6.80 -0.80
CA ASN A 132 10.90 -5.72 -0.46
C ASN A 132 12.35 -6.23 -0.36
N ARG A 133 13.30 -5.33 -0.04
CA ARG A 133 14.73 -5.65 0.13
C ARG A 133 15.03 -6.64 1.26
N GLU A 134 14.11 -6.84 2.20
CA GLU A 134 14.21 -7.82 3.28
C GLU A 134 13.46 -9.12 2.93
N TYR A 135 13.12 -9.33 1.67
CA TYR A 135 12.35 -10.48 1.17
C TYR A 135 10.96 -10.63 1.81
N ARG A 136 10.41 -9.56 2.39
CA ARG A 136 9.04 -9.55 2.91
C ARG A 136 8.07 -9.43 1.76
N GLN A 137 7.09 -10.32 1.74
CA GLN A 137 5.99 -10.33 0.78
C GLN A 137 5.14 -9.06 0.84
N LEU A 138 4.60 -8.63 -0.30
CA LEU A 138 3.63 -7.54 -0.34
C LEU A 138 2.34 -7.98 0.36
N ARG A 139 1.89 -7.22 1.35
CA ARG A 139 0.59 -7.44 1.98
C ARG A 139 -0.46 -6.53 1.36
N ILE A 140 -1.59 -7.09 0.95
CA ILE A 140 -2.69 -6.33 0.35
C ILE A 140 -3.90 -6.43 1.29
N TYR A 141 -4.24 -5.34 1.95
CA TYR A 141 -5.38 -5.26 2.87
C TYR A 141 -6.59 -4.66 2.17
N TYR A 142 -7.68 -5.43 2.07
CA TYR A 142 -8.94 -4.99 1.49
C TYR A 142 -9.80 -4.32 2.56
N ILE A 143 -9.56 -3.05 2.87
CA ILE A 143 -10.22 -2.36 3.98
C ILE A 143 -11.61 -1.87 3.52
N PRO A 144 -12.71 -2.31 4.17
CA PRO A 144 -14.08 -2.06 3.71
C PRO A 144 -14.61 -0.66 4.03
N TYR A 145 -13.72 0.30 4.30
CA TYR A 145 -13.99 1.68 4.67
C TYR A 145 -13.35 2.62 3.64
N GLN A 146 -13.83 3.85 3.57
CA GLN A 146 -13.20 4.94 2.81
C GLN A 146 -12.50 5.91 3.74
N ARG A 147 -11.66 6.77 3.17
CA ARG A 147 -11.16 7.98 3.82
C ARG A 147 -11.33 9.19 2.92
N ALA A 148 -11.66 10.33 3.52
CA ALA A 148 -11.88 11.57 2.79
C ALA A 148 -10.59 12.15 2.17
N ASP A 149 -9.42 11.74 2.62
CA ASP A 149 -8.12 12.19 2.12
C ASP A 149 -7.43 11.17 1.21
N LEU A 150 -7.76 9.88 1.30
CA LEU A 150 -7.04 8.78 0.61
C LEU A 150 -7.97 7.86 -0.18
N ASN A 151 -7.53 7.44 -1.36
CA ASN A 151 -8.21 6.42 -2.19
C ASN A 151 -7.58 5.03 -2.03
N GLY A 152 -6.30 5.00 -1.71
CA GLY A 152 -5.44 3.86 -1.41
C GLY A 152 -4.21 4.40 -0.68
N ALA A 153 -3.32 3.51 -0.24
CA ALA A 153 -1.99 3.90 0.20
C ALA A 153 -1.03 2.71 0.19
N TYR A 154 0.18 2.94 -0.32
CA TYR A 154 1.33 2.08 -0.11
C TYR A 154 2.14 2.52 1.12
N TYR A 155 2.53 1.56 1.95
CA TYR A 155 3.35 1.73 3.16
C TYR A 155 4.68 1.01 2.98
N PRO A 156 5.76 1.72 2.59
CA PRO A 156 7.06 1.11 2.31
C PRO A 156 7.61 0.30 3.48
N HIS A 157 7.54 0.85 4.70
CA HIS A 157 8.07 0.21 5.91
C HIS A 157 7.38 -1.12 6.27
N LEU A 158 6.14 -1.31 5.83
CA LEU A 158 5.37 -2.53 6.06
C LEU A 158 5.32 -3.44 4.82
N ASN A 159 5.89 -2.99 3.70
CA ASN A 159 5.65 -3.50 2.36
C ASN A 159 4.18 -3.87 2.15
N SER A 160 3.29 -2.89 2.26
CA SER A 160 1.85 -3.12 2.34
C SER A 160 1.06 -2.12 1.52
N ILE A 161 0.01 -2.59 0.85
CA ILE A 161 -1.02 -1.75 0.23
C ILE A 161 -2.29 -1.84 1.07
N ALA A 162 -2.80 -0.69 1.47
CA ALA A 162 -4.14 -0.54 2.01
C ALA A 162 -5.10 -0.17 0.86
N SER A 163 -5.87 -1.15 0.38
CA SER A 163 -6.91 -0.94 -0.61
C SER A 163 -8.19 -0.52 0.09
N TYR A 164 -8.56 0.76 -0.03
CA TYR A 164 -9.80 1.29 0.51
C TYR A 164 -10.96 1.15 -0.47
N LYS A 165 -12.18 1.39 0.01
CA LYS A 165 -13.26 1.77 -0.88
C LYS A 165 -12.93 3.15 -1.47
N PRO A 166 -12.87 3.28 -2.80
CA PRO A 166 -12.46 4.53 -3.42
C PRO A 166 -13.53 5.60 -3.27
N LYS A 167 -13.11 6.87 -3.34
CA LYS A 167 -14.03 7.98 -3.58
C LYS A 167 -14.74 7.80 -4.91
N GLU A 168 -15.94 8.38 -5.03
CA GLU A 168 -16.69 8.35 -6.28
C GLU A 168 -15.83 8.82 -7.47
N LYS A 169 -16.00 8.16 -8.62
CA LYS A 169 -15.33 8.43 -9.91
C LYS A 169 -13.90 7.90 -10.10
N SER A 170 -13.29 7.26 -9.09
CA SER A 170 -12.01 6.55 -9.27
C SER A 170 -12.24 5.05 -9.36
N SER A 171 -11.59 4.39 -10.33
CA SER A 171 -11.64 2.94 -10.45
C SER A 171 -10.70 2.28 -9.42
N PRO A 172 -11.16 1.27 -8.66
CA PRO A 172 -10.29 0.51 -7.76
C PRO A 172 -9.10 -0.15 -8.47
N GLU A 173 -9.26 -0.53 -9.74
CA GLU A 173 -8.19 -1.14 -10.55
C GLU A 173 -7.05 -0.16 -10.84
N TYR A 174 -7.39 1.08 -11.24
CA TYR A 174 -6.40 2.14 -11.42
C TYR A 174 -5.68 2.46 -10.11
N ILE A 175 -6.44 2.66 -9.02
CA ILE A 175 -5.86 2.98 -7.71
C ILE A 175 -4.88 1.89 -7.29
N PHE A 176 -5.24 0.61 -7.44
CA PHE A 176 -4.33 -0.48 -7.08
C PHE A 176 -3.01 -0.44 -7.86
N LEU A 177 -3.06 -0.24 -9.18
CA LEU A 177 -1.85 -0.14 -9.99
C LEU A 177 -1.05 1.14 -9.74
N HIS A 178 -1.71 2.23 -9.37
CA HIS A 178 -1.06 3.44 -8.87
C HIS A 178 -0.27 3.16 -7.58
N GLU A 179 -0.86 2.46 -6.59
CA GLU A 179 -0.14 2.05 -5.37
C GLU A 179 1.01 1.08 -5.65
N ILE A 180 0.84 0.17 -6.63
CA ILE A 180 1.96 -0.67 -7.11
C ILE A 180 3.05 0.20 -7.75
N GLY A 181 2.69 1.29 -8.41
CA GLY A 181 3.65 2.29 -8.89
C GLY A 181 4.50 2.88 -7.77
N HIS A 182 3.93 3.16 -6.60
CA HIS A 182 4.72 3.60 -5.43
C HIS A 182 5.68 2.53 -4.94
N LEU A 183 5.24 1.26 -4.87
CA LEU A 183 6.13 0.12 -4.58
C LEU A 183 7.27 0.03 -5.60
N PHE A 184 6.95 0.12 -6.89
CA PHE A 184 7.93 0.09 -7.96
C PHE A 184 8.95 1.23 -7.82
N THR A 185 8.48 2.44 -7.56
CA THR A 185 9.31 3.63 -7.30
C THR A 185 10.23 3.40 -6.10
N TYR A 186 9.70 2.91 -5.00
CA TYR A 186 10.51 2.64 -3.80
C TYR A 186 11.57 1.56 -4.04
N ASN A 187 11.25 0.51 -4.80
CA ASN A 187 12.21 -0.54 -5.12
C ASN A 187 13.40 -0.01 -5.94
N ILE A 188 13.14 0.82 -6.96
CA ILE A 188 14.19 1.36 -7.83
C ILE A 188 15.02 2.45 -7.15
N THR A 189 14.41 3.35 -6.37
CA THR A 189 15.11 4.50 -5.76
C THR A 189 15.59 4.25 -4.33
N GLY A 190 14.92 3.36 -3.59
CA GLY A 190 15.07 3.23 -2.13
C GLY A 190 14.47 4.37 -1.31
N ASP A 191 13.77 5.31 -1.94
CA ASP A 191 13.23 6.52 -1.30
C ASP A 191 11.83 6.81 -1.89
N PRO A 192 10.76 6.78 -1.05
CA PRO A 192 9.39 6.94 -1.55
C PRO A 192 9.10 8.34 -2.09
N ASN A 193 9.97 9.33 -1.83
CA ASN A 193 9.80 10.70 -2.28
C ASN A 193 10.66 11.05 -3.51
N LYS A 194 11.26 10.06 -4.16
CA LYS A 194 12.15 10.27 -5.32
C LYS A 194 11.72 9.42 -6.50
N VAL A 195 12.00 9.95 -7.68
CA VAL A 195 11.89 9.26 -8.98
C VAL A 195 13.29 9.05 -9.57
N PRO A 196 13.47 8.11 -10.51
CA PRO A 196 14.73 7.96 -11.24
C PRO A 196 15.13 9.26 -11.97
N GLY A 197 16.41 9.59 -12.00
CA GLY A 197 16.91 10.76 -12.74
C GLY A 197 16.54 10.73 -14.24
N SER A 198 16.52 9.55 -14.84
CA SER A 198 16.06 9.34 -16.22
C SER A 198 14.60 9.77 -16.45
N PHE A 199 13.75 9.67 -15.42
CA PHE A 199 12.37 10.13 -15.52
C PHE A 199 12.27 11.65 -15.52
N ILE A 200 13.14 12.34 -14.77
CA ILE A 200 13.16 13.81 -14.75
C ILE A 200 13.47 14.35 -16.15
N GLU A 201 14.44 13.74 -16.85
CA GLU A 201 14.77 14.10 -18.23
C GLU A 201 13.63 13.76 -19.20
N LEU A 202 12.99 12.58 -19.04
CA LEU A 202 11.81 12.23 -19.82
C LEU A 202 10.68 13.26 -19.65
N ASN A 203 10.38 13.64 -18.40
CA ASN A 203 9.30 14.57 -18.05
C ASN A 203 9.45 15.93 -18.73
N LYS A 204 10.69 16.42 -18.89
CA LYS A 204 10.98 17.66 -19.64
C LYS A 204 10.54 17.56 -21.11
N VAL A 205 10.56 16.36 -21.69
CA VAL A 205 10.17 16.11 -23.09
C VAL A 205 8.66 15.85 -23.22
N ILE A 206 8.09 15.03 -22.33
CA ILE A 206 6.68 14.61 -22.44
C ILE A 206 5.71 15.67 -21.93
N ASN A 207 6.03 16.36 -20.83
CA ASN A 207 5.23 17.46 -20.30
C ASN A 207 5.99 18.29 -19.24
N PRO A 208 6.69 19.37 -19.63
CA PRO A 208 7.48 20.18 -18.71
C PRO A 208 6.65 20.98 -17.70
N THR A 209 5.32 20.98 -17.83
CA THR A 209 4.40 21.67 -16.89
C THR A 209 4.05 20.82 -15.68
N TRP A 210 4.28 19.51 -15.73
CA TRP A 210 4.15 18.61 -14.59
C TRP A 210 5.34 18.81 -13.64
N LYS A 211 5.29 19.90 -12.86
CA LYS A 211 6.31 20.28 -11.87
C LYS A 211 5.88 20.04 -10.42
N GLY A 212 4.68 19.50 -10.23
CA GLY A 212 4.13 19.17 -8.91
C GLY A 212 4.82 17.94 -8.31
N ASP A 213 4.05 17.11 -7.62
CA ASP A 213 4.56 15.86 -7.09
C ASP A 213 4.98 14.91 -8.22
N LEU A 214 6.27 14.87 -8.53
CA LEU A 214 6.81 14.05 -9.61
C LEU A 214 6.66 12.55 -9.33
N VAL A 215 6.56 12.15 -8.06
CA VAL A 215 6.32 10.75 -7.70
C VAL A 215 4.92 10.37 -8.13
N GLU A 216 3.91 11.18 -7.78
CA GLU A 216 2.51 10.96 -8.21
C GLU A 216 2.39 10.88 -9.74
N VAL A 217 3.06 11.79 -10.45
CA VAL A 217 3.09 11.76 -11.92
C VAL A 217 3.77 10.48 -12.43
N PHE A 218 4.89 10.06 -11.83
CA PHE A 218 5.57 8.83 -12.21
C PHE A 218 4.67 7.61 -12.04
N VAL A 219 4.00 7.48 -10.90
CA VAL A 219 3.14 6.31 -10.60
C VAL A 219 1.87 6.31 -11.44
N ASP A 220 1.32 7.47 -11.76
CA ASP A 220 0.19 7.61 -12.69
C ASP A 220 0.59 7.15 -14.10
N LEU A 221 1.74 7.60 -14.60
CA LEU A 221 2.24 7.18 -15.91
C LEU A 221 2.63 5.71 -15.94
N PHE A 222 3.17 5.17 -14.85
CA PHE A 222 3.43 3.74 -14.71
C PHE A 222 2.12 2.94 -14.82
N SER A 223 1.10 3.32 -14.05
CA SER A 223 -0.22 2.66 -14.10
C SER A 223 -0.82 2.74 -15.50
N PHE A 224 -0.65 3.86 -16.20
CA PHE A 224 -1.04 4.05 -17.59
C PHE A 224 -0.36 3.03 -18.51
N SER A 225 0.98 2.93 -18.45
CA SER A 225 1.76 2.03 -19.31
C SER A 225 1.37 0.57 -19.13
N VAL A 226 1.09 0.15 -17.90
CA VAL A 226 0.68 -1.23 -17.60
C VAL A 226 -0.73 -1.52 -18.11
N MET A 227 -1.63 -0.54 -18.13
CA MET A 227 -3.06 -0.75 -18.42
C MET A 227 -3.45 -0.54 -19.89
N VAL A 228 -2.69 0.23 -20.66
CA VAL A 228 -3.12 0.79 -21.96
C VAL A 228 -3.59 -0.23 -23.00
N ASP A 229 -2.91 -1.37 -23.10
CA ASP A 229 -3.23 -2.42 -24.08
C ASP A 229 -3.90 -3.64 -23.43
N THR A 230 -4.75 -3.40 -22.43
CA THR A 230 -5.34 -4.47 -21.59
C THR A 230 -6.85 -4.29 -21.41
N GLU A 231 -7.52 -5.31 -20.85
CA GLU A 231 -8.94 -5.21 -20.48
C GLU A 231 -9.23 -4.07 -19.48
N PHE A 232 -8.20 -3.56 -18.79
CA PHE A 232 -8.32 -2.49 -17.81
C PHE A 232 -8.11 -1.09 -18.41
N ALA A 233 -7.82 -0.95 -19.70
CA ALA A 233 -7.57 0.36 -20.32
C ALA A 233 -8.70 1.38 -20.08
N SER A 234 -9.96 0.93 -20.14
CA SER A 234 -11.12 1.80 -19.88
C SER A 234 -11.22 2.35 -18.44
N LYS A 235 -10.44 1.80 -17.51
CA LYS A 235 -10.45 2.12 -16.08
C LYS A 235 -9.40 3.15 -15.69
N ASN A 236 -8.39 3.40 -16.52
CA ASN A 236 -7.35 4.37 -16.24
C ASN A 236 -7.77 5.77 -16.76
N PRO A 237 -7.81 6.81 -15.92
CA PRO A 237 -8.28 8.14 -16.32
C PRO A 237 -7.32 8.89 -17.26
N PHE A 238 -6.07 8.44 -17.40
CA PHE A 238 -5.04 9.12 -18.20
C PHE A 238 -4.98 8.65 -19.64
N ILE A 239 -5.46 7.44 -19.96
CA ILE A 239 -5.35 6.85 -21.30
C ILE A 239 -5.95 7.75 -22.38
N LYS A 240 -7.09 8.39 -22.11
CA LYS A 240 -7.73 9.32 -23.05
C LYS A 240 -7.13 10.73 -23.06
N LYS A 241 -6.31 11.08 -22.07
CA LYS A 241 -5.76 12.43 -21.87
C LYS A 241 -4.36 12.59 -22.45
N ILE A 242 -3.60 11.50 -22.54
CA ILE A 242 -2.23 11.51 -23.05
C ILE A 242 -2.27 11.40 -24.59
N PRO A 243 -1.64 12.32 -25.34
CA PRO A 243 -1.56 12.25 -26.80
C PRO A 243 -0.85 10.97 -27.31
N PRO A 244 -1.27 10.35 -28.43
CA PRO A 244 -0.72 9.07 -28.89
C PRO A 244 0.81 9.03 -29.08
N ASN A 245 1.42 10.13 -29.54
CA ASN A 245 2.87 10.24 -29.67
C ASN A 245 3.58 10.18 -28.30
N ALA A 246 3.02 10.80 -27.27
CA ALA A 246 3.53 10.74 -25.90
C ALA A 246 3.29 9.36 -25.26
N GLN A 247 2.15 8.71 -25.56
CA GLN A 247 1.83 7.37 -25.04
C GLN A 247 2.95 6.37 -25.36
N LYS A 248 3.36 6.29 -26.63
CA LYS A 248 4.42 5.37 -27.06
C LYS A 248 5.74 5.61 -26.31
N ILE A 249 6.15 6.87 -26.20
CA ILE A 249 7.38 7.25 -25.50
C ILE A 249 7.34 6.82 -24.02
N ILE A 250 6.19 7.01 -23.36
CA ILE A 250 5.99 6.67 -21.95
C ILE A 250 6.01 5.14 -21.77
N ILE A 251 5.30 4.38 -22.62
CA ILE A 251 5.29 2.92 -22.60
C ILE A 251 6.71 2.37 -22.80
N ASP A 252 7.42 2.82 -23.84
CA ASP A 252 8.78 2.39 -24.15
C ASP A 252 9.74 2.66 -22.98
N TYR A 253 9.57 3.79 -22.28
CA TYR A 253 10.36 4.12 -21.09
C TYR A 253 10.12 3.11 -19.96
N PHE A 254 8.87 2.85 -19.59
CA PHE A 254 8.54 1.94 -18.49
C PHE A 254 8.87 0.49 -18.81
N SER A 255 8.65 0.03 -20.04
CA SER A 255 9.05 -1.32 -20.46
C SER A 255 10.56 -1.53 -20.33
N LYS A 256 11.38 -0.56 -20.74
CA LYS A 256 12.83 -0.59 -20.53
C LYS A 256 13.19 -0.59 -19.05
N LEU A 257 12.58 0.28 -18.26
CA LEU A 257 12.86 0.38 -16.84
C LEU A 257 12.54 -0.93 -16.11
N VAL A 258 11.41 -1.56 -16.41
CA VAL A 258 11.01 -2.86 -15.88
C VAL A 258 11.98 -3.96 -16.30
N SER A 259 12.39 -4.01 -17.57
CA SER A 259 13.36 -5.01 -18.05
C SER A 259 14.71 -4.97 -17.31
N ASN A 260 15.13 -3.78 -16.89
CA ASN A 260 16.36 -3.58 -16.13
C ASN A 260 16.20 -3.91 -14.63
N CYS A 261 14.97 -3.90 -14.10
CA CYS A 261 14.70 -4.28 -12.71
C CYS A 261 14.88 -5.79 -12.44
N GLY A 262 14.81 -6.63 -13.48
CA GLY A 262 15.02 -8.07 -13.35
C GLY A 262 16.48 -8.52 -13.15
N TYR A 263 17.45 -7.63 -13.43
CA TYR A 263 18.89 -7.97 -13.41
C TYR A 263 19.73 -7.14 -12.43
N ALA A 264 19.25 -5.97 -12.00
CA ALA A 264 20.00 -5.10 -11.10
C ALA A 264 19.56 -5.29 -9.64
N LYS A 265 20.47 -5.82 -8.80
CA LYS A 265 20.38 -6.00 -7.32
C LYS A 265 19.93 -7.35 -6.76
N GLN A 266 20.29 -8.46 -7.40
CA GLN A 266 20.42 -9.76 -6.69
C GLN A 266 21.87 -10.07 -6.27
N LEU A 267 22.84 -9.18 -6.54
CA LEU A 267 24.27 -9.42 -6.31
C LEU A 267 25.05 -8.17 -5.84
N GLU A 268 24.51 -7.39 -4.92
CA GLU A 268 25.30 -6.46 -4.09
C GLU A 268 24.92 -6.58 -2.62
#